data_AF-A0A7W8PEP9-F1
#
_entry.id   AF-A0A7W8PEP9-F1
#
_cell.length_a   1.000
_cell.length_b   1.000
_cell.length_c   1.000
_cell.angle_alpha   90.00
_cell.angle_beta   90.00
_cell.angle_gamma   90.00
#
_symmetry.space_group_name_H-M   'P 1'
#
loop_
_entity.id
_entity.type
_entity.pdbx_description
1 polymer ?
#
loop_
_entity_poly.entity_id
_entity_poly.type
_entity_poly.pdbx_seq_one_letter_code
_entity_poly.pdbx_strand_id
1 'polypeptide(L)'
;MESACPSQNLLLNIDLARCDITVRSADAPDLSGYDAILSGTTLDGENSARVVRAALAAACSFAPERVAELCDGLLNALKSTEYGFPIDASALFNESYPVSGQEWDDYAHTWPCGNLFPHQDILLATTRPRERVPPRRFRRVKN
;
A
#
# COMPACT_ATOMS: atom_id res chain seq x y z
N MET A 1 3.43 34.85 15.89
CA MET A 1 2.89 33.49 16.05
C MET A 1 2.62 32.96 14.67
N GLU A 2 3.58 32.25 14.09
CA GLU A 2 3.31 31.49 12.86
C GLU A 2 2.44 30.30 13.25
N SER A 3 1.25 30.21 12.67
CA SER A 3 0.45 28.99 12.73
C SER A 3 1.28 27.91 12.03
N ALA A 4 1.93 27.04 12.79
CA ALA A 4 2.69 25.93 12.24
C ALA A 4 1.72 25.01 11.51
N CYS A 5 1.65 25.13 10.18
CA CYS A 5 0.88 24.20 9.37
C CYS A 5 1.40 22.78 9.68
N PRO A 6 0.51 21.82 9.98
CA PRO A 6 0.93 20.45 10.22
C PRO A 6 1.71 19.92 9.01
N SER A 7 2.76 19.15 9.26
CA SER A 7 3.58 18.60 8.18
C SER A 7 2.72 17.72 7.27
N GLN A 8 3.04 17.71 5.98
CA GLN A 8 2.30 16.92 4.99
C GLN A 8 2.28 15.43 5.34
N ASN A 9 3.34 14.92 5.96
CA ASN A 9 3.40 13.54 6.46
C ASN A 9 2.42 13.31 7.62
N LEU A 10 2.27 14.26 8.55
CA LEU A 10 1.28 14.14 9.63
C LEU A 10 -0.14 14.10 9.09
N LEU A 11 -0.47 14.98 8.13
CA LEU A 11 -1.78 14.98 7.46
C LEU A 11 -2.04 13.65 6.76
N LEU A 12 -1.06 13.11 6.03
CA LEU A 12 -1.17 11.81 5.38
C LEU A 12 -1.44 10.68 6.38
N ASN A 13 -0.77 10.67 7.54
CA ASN A 13 -1.01 9.66 8.58
C ASN A 13 -2.43 9.74 9.15
N ILE A 14 -2.98 10.95 9.31
CA ILE A 14 -4.36 11.15 9.75
C ILE A 14 -5.33 10.60 8.70
N ASP A 15 -5.11 10.89 7.42
CA ASP A 15 -5.99 10.42 6.34
C ASP A 15 -5.93 8.89 6.17
N LEU A 16 -4.75 8.29 6.30
CA LEU A 16 -4.60 6.83 6.32
C LEU A 16 -5.35 6.18 7.49
N ALA A 17 -5.24 6.74 8.69
CA ALA A 17 -5.96 6.24 9.86
C ALA A 17 -7.48 6.34 9.66
N ARG A 18 -7.96 7.45 9.09
CA ARG A 18 -9.38 7.62 8.75
C ARG A 18 -9.87 6.57 7.76
N CYS A 19 -9.10 6.28 6.72
CA CYS A 19 -9.44 5.26 5.73
C CYS A 19 -9.53 3.86 6.37
N ASP A 20 -8.54 3.48 7.19
CA ASP A 20 -8.54 2.17 7.87
C ASP A 20 -9.71 2.04 8.85
N ILE A 21 -10.01 3.07 9.65
CA ILE A 21 -11.17 3.08 10.54
C ILE A 21 -12.47 2.95 9.74
N THR A 22 -12.60 3.67 8.63
CA THR A 22 -13.81 3.63 7.79
C THR A 22 -14.04 2.24 7.21
N VAL A 23 -13.00 1.60 6.64
CA VAL A 23 -13.10 0.23 6.12
C VAL A 23 -13.53 -0.76 7.20
N ARG A 24 -12.98 -0.63 8.42
CA ARG A 24 -13.24 -1.57 9.52
C ARG A 24 -14.59 -1.38 10.22
N SER A 25 -15.15 -0.17 10.14
CA SER A 25 -16.40 0.18 10.83
C SER A 25 -17.63 0.11 9.94
N ALA A 26 -17.46 0.00 8.62
CA ALA A 26 -18.56 -0.07 7.67
C ALA A 26 -19.11 -1.49 7.53
N ASP A 27 -20.44 -1.59 7.39
CA ASP A 27 -21.12 -2.85 7.05
C ASP A 27 -20.73 -3.36 5.66
N ALA A 28 -20.38 -2.42 4.77
CA ALA A 28 -19.78 -2.70 3.46
C ALA A 28 -18.46 -1.92 3.35
N PRO A 29 -17.32 -2.62 3.19
CA PRO A 29 -16.01 -1.98 3.21
C PRO A 29 -15.83 -1.05 2.01
N ASP A 30 -15.48 0.21 2.28
CA ASP A 30 -15.23 1.23 1.26
C ASP A 30 -13.74 1.63 1.22
N LEU A 31 -13.08 1.30 0.11
CA LEU A 31 -11.69 1.64 -0.13
C LEU A 31 -11.50 2.98 -0.89
N SER A 32 -12.59 3.68 -1.25
CA SER A 32 -12.54 4.90 -2.05
C SER A 32 -11.70 6.02 -1.42
N GLY A 33 -11.61 6.05 -0.09
CA GLY A 33 -10.74 6.97 0.64
C GLY A 33 -9.26 6.81 0.26
N TYR A 34 -8.79 5.57 0.08
CA TYR A 34 -7.42 5.32 -0.38
C TYR A 34 -7.23 5.77 -1.83
N ASP A 35 -8.21 5.51 -2.70
CA ASP A 35 -8.16 5.94 -4.11
C ASP A 35 -8.12 7.48 -4.22
N ALA A 36 -8.86 8.18 -3.34
CA ALA A 36 -8.84 9.64 -3.25
C ALA A 36 -7.46 10.18 -2.84
N ILE A 37 -6.77 9.53 -1.89
CA ILE A 37 -5.41 9.92 -1.49
C ILE A 37 -4.42 9.73 -2.64
N LEU A 38 -4.51 8.59 -3.34
CA LEU A 38 -3.63 8.25 -4.47
C LEU A 38 -3.83 9.17 -5.69
N SER A 39 -5.04 9.67 -5.90
CA SER A 39 -5.39 10.54 -7.04
C SER A 39 -5.28 12.03 -6.72
N GLY A 40 -5.50 12.44 -5.47
CA GLY A 40 -5.63 13.85 -5.08
C GLY A 40 -4.32 14.54 -4.70
N THR A 41 -3.23 13.79 -4.48
CA THR A 41 -1.99 14.35 -3.92
C THR A 41 -0.79 14.00 -4.79
N THR A 42 0.09 14.97 -5.06
CA THR A 42 1.44 14.69 -5.56
C THR A 42 2.26 14.07 -4.44
N LEU A 43 2.05 12.77 -4.21
CA LEU A 43 2.87 11.97 -3.31
C LEU A 43 4.19 11.64 -3.98
N ASP A 44 5.28 11.67 -3.21
CA ASP A 44 6.51 10.99 -3.63
C ASP A 44 6.30 9.46 -3.66
N GLY A 45 7.27 8.74 -4.21
CA GLY A 45 7.19 7.29 -4.35
C GLY A 45 7.05 6.54 -3.03
N GLU A 46 7.65 7.05 -1.94
CA GLU A 46 7.59 6.43 -0.62
C GLU A 46 6.19 6.56 -0.02
N ASN A 47 5.61 7.76 -0.03
CA ASN A 47 4.28 8.02 0.48
C ASN A 47 3.21 7.35 -0.38
N SER A 48 3.39 7.30 -1.70
CA SER A 48 2.53 6.52 -2.60
C SER A 48 2.57 5.03 -2.23
N ALA A 49 3.77 4.45 -2.05
CA ALA A 49 3.90 3.05 -1.63
C ALA A 49 3.24 2.79 -0.27
N ARG A 50 3.37 3.71 0.70
CA ARG A 50 2.69 3.61 2.00
C ARG A 50 1.17 3.55 1.86
N VAL A 51 0.58 4.41 1.03
CA VAL A 51 -0.87 4.43 0.78
C VAL A 51 -1.32 3.15 0.09
N VAL A 52 -0.60 2.69 -0.94
CA VAL A 52 -0.95 1.45 -1.63
C VAL A 52 -0.83 0.23 -0.70
N ARG A 53 0.18 0.17 0.18
CA ARG A 53 0.29 -0.90 1.20
C ARG A 53 -0.92 -0.92 2.14
N ALA A 54 -1.34 0.25 2.61
CA ALA A 54 -2.52 0.37 3.48
C ALA A 54 -3.80 -0.10 2.76
N ALA A 55 -4.02 0.36 1.53
CA ALA A 55 -5.13 -0.05 0.70
C ALA A 55 -5.12 -1.57 0.44
N LEU A 56 -3.94 -2.14 0.16
CA LEU A 56 -3.79 -3.55 -0.13
C LEU A 56 -4.02 -4.44 1.09
N ALA A 57 -3.57 -4.03 2.28
CA ALA A 57 -3.86 -4.75 3.53
C ALA A 57 -5.36 -4.76 3.84
N ALA A 58 -6.02 -3.61 3.64
CA ALA A 58 -7.47 -3.51 3.75
C ALA A 58 -8.18 -4.40 2.72
N ALA A 59 -7.75 -4.39 1.46
CA ALA A 59 -8.34 -5.22 0.40
C ALA A 59 -8.19 -6.71 0.69
N CYS A 60 -7.03 -7.17 1.19
CA CYS A 60 -6.83 -8.57 1.56
C CYS A 60 -7.81 -9.06 2.63
N SER A 61 -8.29 -8.17 3.49
CA SER A 61 -9.21 -8.52 4.58
C SER A 61 -10.69 -8.36 4.19
N PHE A 62 -11.00 -7.36 3.36
CA PHE A 62 -12.37 -6.88 3.19
C PHE A 62 -12.85 -6.81 1.73
N ALA A 63 -11.95 -6.74 0.75
CA ALA A 63 -12.28 -6.59 -0.67
C ALA A 63 -11.31 -7.39 -1.56
N PRO A 64 -11.33 -8.73 -1.50
CA PRO A 64 -10.34 -9.60 -2.15
C PRO A 64 -10.30 -9.42 -3.67
N GLU A 65 -11.39 -9.00 -4.30
CA GLU A 65 -11.48 -8.71 -5.72
C GLU A 65 -10.57 -7.55 -6.18
N ARG A 66 -10.25 -6.61 -5.28
CA ARG A 66 -9.35 -5.47 -5.58
C ARG A 66 -7.88 -5.78 -5.39
N VAL A 67 -7.54 -6.92 -4.77
CA VAL A 67 -6.16 -7.27 -4.40
C VAL A 67 -5.24 -7.32 -5.63
N ALA A 68 -5.71 -7.87 -6.76
CA ALA A 68 -4.91 -7.97 -7.97
C ALA A 68 -4.53 -6.59 -8.55
N GLU A 69 -5.49 -5.66 -8.59
CA GLU A 69 -5.28 -4.29 -9.06
C GLU A 69 -4.31 -3.52 -8.16
N LEU A 70 -4.51 -3.61 -6.84
CA LEU A 70 -3.67 -2.92 -5.86
C LEU A 70 -2.25 -3.52 -5.77
N CYS A 71 -2.08 -4.83 -6.00
CA CYS A 71 -0.76 -5.45 -6.14
C CYS A 71 0.02 -4.84 -7.32
N ASP A 72 -0.64 -4.59 -8.44
CA ASP A 72 -0.02 -3.96 -9.61
C ASP A 72 0.37 -2.51 -9.33
N GLY A 73 -0.49 -1.77 -8.65
CA GLY A 73 -0.19 -0.43 -8.15
C GLY A 73 1.05 -0.42 -7.26
N LEU A 74 1.15 -1.37 -6.32
CA LEU A 74 2.28 -1.45 -5.38
C LEU A 74 3.58 -1.77 -6.13
N LEU A 75 3.55 -2.75 -7.02
CA LEU A 75 4.69 -3.12 -7.85
C LEU A 75 5.18 -1.95 -8.71
N ASN A 76 4.26 -1.13 -9.24
CA ASN A 76 4.62 0.03 -10.04
C ASN A 76 5.23 1.15 -9.17
N ALA A 77 4.67 1.42 -7.99
CA ALA A 77 5.22 2.39 -7.03
C ALA A 77 6.61 1.99 -6.49
N LEU A 78 6.82 0.69 -6.24
CA LEU A 78 8.13 0.16 -5.83
C LEU A 78 9.15 0.17 -6.98
N LYS A 79 8.71 -0.01 -8.23
CA LYS A 79 9.60 0.13 -9.40
C LYS A 79 10.04 1.57 -9.63
N SER A 80 9.18 2.56 -9.34
CA SER A 80 9.52 3.97 -9.53
C SER A 80 10.45 4.53 -8.44
N THR A 81 10.76 3.75 -7.40
CA THR A 81 11.69 4.14 -6.31
C THR A 81 13.12 3.61 -6.52
N GLU A 82 13.41 2.92 -7.64
CA GLU A 82 14.71 2.37 -8.05
C GLU A 82 15.44 1.49 -7.01
N TYR A 83 15.26 0.18 -7.09
CA TYR A 83 16.33 -0.81 -7.34
C TYR A 83 15.59 -2.10 -7.68
N GLY A 84 15.84 -2.67 -8.87
CA GLY A 84 15.19 -3.91 -9.29
C GLY A 84 15.52 -5.04 -8.33
N PHE A 85 14.62 -5.34 -7.38
CA PHE A 85 14.77 -6.46 -6.46
C PHE A 85 13.40 -7.05 -6.10
N PRO A 86 13.31 -8.37 -5.89
CA PRO A 86 12.11 -9.06 -5.42
C PRO A 86 11.53 -8.40 -4.17
N ILE A 87 10.20 -8.43 -4.04
CA ILE A 87 9.47 -8.01 -2.83
C ILE A 87 10.10 -8.71 -1.62
N ASP A 88 10.97 -8.01 -0.90
CA ASP A 88 11.59 -8.51 0.33
C ASP A 88 10.62 -8.30 1.50
N ALA A 89 10.81 -9.03 2.61
CA ALA A 89 9.98 -8.94 3.80
C ALA A 89 9.88 -7.50 4.36
N SER A 90 10.94 -6.71 4.17
CA SER A 90 11.00 -5.28 4.48
C SER A 90 9.98 -4.44 3.68
N ALA A 91 9.65 -4.84 2.45
CA ALA A 91 8.65 -4.16 1.63
C ALA A 91 7.20 -4.49 2.03
N LEU A 92 6.99 -5.53 2.84
CA LEU A 92 5.69 -5.94 3.39
C LEU A 92 5.42 -5.32 4.78
N PHE A 93 6.46 -4.79 5.41
CA PHE A 93 6.35 -4.14 6.71
C PHE A 93 6.14 -2.64 6.53
N ASN A 94 5.30 -2.05 7.38
CA ASN A 94 5.18 -0.60 7.50
C ASN A 94 5.55 -0.22 8.94
N GLU A 95 6.73 0.38 9.11
CA GLU A 95 7.14 0.91 10.40
C GLU A 95 6.23 2.08 10.79
N SER A 96 5.74 2.07 12.03
CA SER A 96 5.05 3.21 12.61
C SER A 96 6.05 4.36 12.77
N TYR A 97 5.78 5.49 12.13
CA TYR A 97 6.66 6.65 12.24
C TYR A 97 6.44 7.33 13.60
N PRO A 98 7.51 7.69 14.33
CA PRO A 98 7.37 8.47 15.54
C PRO A 98 6.96 9.91 15.19
N VAL A 99 6.01 10.45 15.95
CA VAL A 99 5.56 11.84 15.88
C VAL A 99 5.94 12.51 17.19
N SER A 100 6.57 13.68 17.09
CA SER A 100 6.93 14.51 18.24
C SER A 100 6.32 15.90 18.11
N GLY A 101 6.09 16.53 19.26
CA GLY A 101 5.62 17.91 19.38
C GLY A 101 6.61 18.75 20.17
N GLN A 102 6.60 20.07 19.96
CA GLN A 102 7.53 21.00 20.61
C GLN A 102 7.43 20.99 22.15
N GLU A 103 6.30 20.55 22.69
CA GLU A 103 6.04 20.43 24.14
C GLU A 103 5.80 18.99 24.60
N TRP A 104 6.18 18.00 23.79
CA TRP A 104 6.07 16.60 24.20
C TRP A 104 7.39 16.16 24.82
N ASP A 105 7.31 15.59 26.03
CA ASP A 105 8.48 15.01 26.72
C ASP A 105 9.00 13.73 26.03
N ASP A 106 8.19 13.15 25.13
CA ASP A 106 8.48 11.92 24.39
C ASP A 106 7.83 11.95 22.99
N TYR A 107 7.89 10.84 22.24
CA TYR A 107 7.22 10.65 20.96
C TYR A 107 5.97 9.77 21.07
N ALA A 108 5.01 9.98 20.16
CA ALA A 108 3.91 9.04 19.94
C ALA A 108 4.11 8.26 18.65
N HIS A 109 3.42 7.13 18.52
CA HIS A 109 3.39 6.36 17.29
C HIS A 109 2.16 6.70 16.44
N THR A 110 2.34 6.81 15.13
CA THR A 110 1.21 6.90 14.19
C THR A 110 0.36 5.64 14.21
N TRP A 111 -0.89 5.76 13.76
CA TRP A 111 -1.77 4.60 13.55
C TRP A 111 -1.07 3.54 12.66
N PRO A 112 -1.10 2.26 13.04
CA PRO A 112 -0.47 1.20 12.28
C PRO A 112 -1.31 0.87 11.04
N CYS A 113 -0.95 1.45 9.89
CA CYS A 113 -1.60 1.16 8.61
C CYS A 113 -0.77 0.18 7.78
N GLY A 114 -1.39 -0.79 7.09
CA GLY A 114 -0.75 -1.44 5.95
C GLY A 114 0.34 -2.49 6.22
N ASN A 115 0.28 -3.21 7.34
CA ASN A 115 1.13 -4.40 7.51
C ASN A 115 0.64 -5.53 6.60
N LEU A 116 1.43 -5.85 5.57
CA LEU A 116 1.11 -6.90 4.59
C LEU A 116 1.65 -8.28 4.99
N PHE A 117 2.46 -8.36 6.05
CA PHE A 117 3.03 -9.61 6.53
C PHE A 117 1.97 -10.69 6.81
N PRO A 118 0.82 -10.39 7.45
CA PRO A 118 -0.26 -11.37 7.65
C PRO A 118 -0.92 -11.88 6.36
N HIS A 119 -0.74 -11.16 5.25
CA HIS A 119 -1.39 -11.43 3.97
C HIS A 119 -0.43 -11.96 2.89
N GLN A 120 0.80 -12.31 3.27
CA GLN A 120 1.85 -12.75 2.35
C GLN A 120 1.39 -13.87 1.41
N ASP A 121 0.64 -14.85 1.91
CA ASP A 121 0.15 -15.98 1.10
C ASP A 121 -0.82 -15.54 0.00
N ILE A 122 -1.73 -14.60 0.31
CA ILE A 122 -2.69 -14.03 -0.66
C ILE A 122 -1.94 -13.28 -1.75
N LEU A 123 -0.90 -12.53 -1.37
CA LEU A 123 -0.07 -11.76 -2.31
C LEU A 123 0.75 -12.69 -3.21
N LEU A 124 1.35 -13.75 -2.67
CA LEU A 124 2.08 -14.75 -3.44
C LEU A 124 1.15 -15.53 -4.39
N ALA A 125 -0.05 -15.89 -3.94
CA ALA A 125 -1.04 -16.57 -4.79
C ALA A 125 -1.53 -15.70 -5.95
N THR A 126 -1.68 -14.40 -5.73
CA THR A 126 -2.16 -13.44 -6.74
C THR A 126 -1.08 -13.07 -7.77
N THR A 127 0.20 -13.11 -7.39
CA THR A 127 1.34 -12.76 -8.27
C THR A 127 1.86 -13.94 -9.10
N ARG A 128 1.81 -15.17 -8.58
CA ARG A 128 2.27 -16.41 -9.26
C ARG A 128 1.62 -16.75 -10.62
N PRO A 129 0.34 -16.44 -10.93
CA PRO A 129 -0.25 -16.75 -12.23
C PRO A 129 0.43 -16.04 -13.40
N ARG A 130 1.18 -14.95 -13.13
CA ARG A 130 1.83 -14.14 -14.17
C ARG A 130 3.22 -14.62 -14.59
N GLU A 131 3.88 -15.47 -13.80
CA GLU A 131 5.20 -16.02 -14.14
C GLU A 131 5.15 -17.24 -15.07
N ARG A 132 3.96 -17.81 -15.34
CA ARG A 132 3.80 -18.98 -16.21
C ARG A 132 3.00 -18.66 -17.49
N VAL A 133 3.62 -17.92 -18.41
CA VAL A 133 3.31 -18.07 -19.84
C VAL A 133 4.53 -18.68 -20.52
N PRO A 134 4.61 -20.02 -20.68
CA PRO A 134 5.61 -20.60 -21.57
C PRO A 134 5.29 -20.17 -23.02
N PRO A 135 6.30 -19.85 -23.86
CA PRO A 135 6.05 -19.46 -25.23
C PRO A 135 5.36 -20.62 -25.97
N ARG A 136 4.21 -20.31 -26.60
CA ARG A 136 3.51 -21.23 -27.50
C ARG A 136 4.46 -21.63 -28.63
N ARG A 137 5.08 -22.82 -28.54
CA ARG A 137 5.79 -23.44 -29.65
C ARG A 137 4.76 -23.86 -30.69
N PHE A 138 4.55 -23.03 -31.71
CA PHE A 138 3.92 -23.46 -32.95
C PHE A 138 4.86 -24.48 -33.62
N ARG A 139 4.52 -25.77 -33.53
CA ARG A 139 5.09 -26.78 -34.43
C ARG A 139 4.53 -26.52 -35.82
N ARG A 140 5.36 -25.99 -36.74
CA ARG A 140 5.09 -26.10 -38.17
C ARG A 140 5.11 -27.58 -38.55
N VAL A 141 3.96 -28.11 -38.91
CA VAL A 141 3.86 -29.35 -39.70
C VAL A 141 4.34 -28.99 -41.10
N LYS A 142 5.40 -29.64 -41.59
CA LYS A 142 5.72 -29.67 -43.01
C LYS A 142 5.30 -31.06 -43.53
N ASN A 143 4.39 -31.04 -44.50
CA ASN A 143 4.13 -32.15 -45.42
C ASN A 143 5.36 -32.42 -46.28
#